data_AF-A0A7X6Z9N2-F1
#
_entry.id   AF-A0A7X6Z9N2-F1
#
_cell.length_a   1.000
_cell.length_b   1.000
_cell.length_c   1.000
_cell.angle_alpha   90.00
_cell.angle_beta   90.00
_cell.angle_gamma   90.00
#
_symmetry.space_group_name_H-M   'P 1'
#
loop_
_entity.id
_entity.type
_entity.pdbx_description
1 polymer ?
#
loop_
_entity_poly.entity_id
_entity_poly.type
_entity_poly.pdbx_seq_one_letter_code
_entity_poly.pdbx_strand_id
1 'polypeptide(L)'
;IKNGNANYKSFKDNGNGTITVDGHTFSFIQKDKRAITMYDGLECCLQGGCHNPPINHNTASGIPAQRGLVASYGFRYNGKFAGTALPLGTILFIEGYGLAVVADVHGNHSDSNLLDACYDAGEIRSGAVTWGKRTKRVYIISIP
;
A
#
# COMPACT_ATOMS: atom_id res chain seq x y z
N ILE A 1 -0.62 -18.32 -0.39
CA ILE A 1 -0.35 -16.96 -0.90
C ILE A 1 0.46 -17.11 -2.18
N LYS A 2 -0.02 -16.64 -3.34
CA LYS A 2 0.77 -16.73 -4.59
C LYS A 2 2.04 -15.88 -4.44
N ASN A 3 3.20 -16.53 -4.46
CA ASN A 3 4.55 -15.95 -4.51
C ASN A 3 4.86 -14.88 -3.45
N GLY A 4 4.28 -14.99 -2.24
CA GLY A 4 4.50 -14.02 -1.15
C GLY A 4 3.99 -12.60 -1.41
N ASN A 5 3.41 -12.31 -2.57
CA ASN A 5 3.03 -10.95 -2.96
C ASN A 5 1.58 -10.61 -2.58
N ALA A 6 0.67 -11.57 -2.74
CA ALA A 6 -0.77 -11.36 -2.57
C ALA A 6 -1.29 -11.84 -1.20
N ASN A 7 -2.09 -11.04 -0.49
CA ASN A 7 -2.84 -11.43 0.71
C ASN A 7 -4.27 -11.95 0.40
N TYR A 8 -4.57 -12.33 -0.84
CA TYR A 8 -5.85 -12.92 -1.27
C TYR A 8 -5.65 -14.20 -2.11
N LYS A 9 -6.69 -15.04 -2.20
CA LYS A 9 -6.69 -16.30 -2.99
C LYS A 9 -7.28 -16.12 -4.39
N SER A 10 -8.39 -15.40 -4.51
CA SER A 10 -9.10 -15.15 -5.78
C SER A 10 -9.69 -13.74 -5.83
N PHE A 11 -9.78 -13.20 -7.04
CA PHE A 11 -10.34 -11.88 -7.31
C PHE A 11 -11.08 -11.88 -8.64
N LYS A 12 -12.20 -11.16 -8.71
CA LYS A 12 -12.95 -10.89 -9.92
C LYS A 12 -13.48 -9.45 -9.91
N ASP A 13 -13.23 -8.71 -10.99
CA ASP A 13 -14.00 -7.51 -11.32
C ASP A 13 -15.32 -7.95 -11.96
N ASN A 14 -16.44 -7.60 -11.35
CA ASN A 14 -17.75 -8.07 -11.79
C ASN A 14 -18.33 -7.24 -12.95
N GLY A 15 -17.67 -6.15 -13.36
CA GLY A 15 -18.10 -5.32 -14.48
C GLY A 15 -19.31 -4.43 -14.18
N ASN A 16 -19.80 -4.42 -12.93
CA ASN A 16 -21.01 -3.71 -12.51
C ASN A 16 -20.74 -2.74 -11.33
N GLY A 17 -19.52 -2.22 -11.21
CA GLY A 17 -19.12 -1.37 -10.08
C GLY A 17 -18.80 -2.12 -8.79
N THR A 18 -18.67 -3.45 -8.86
CA THR A 18 -18.27 -4.29 -7.72
C THR A 18 -17.07 -5.18 -8.04
N ILE A 19 -16.35 -5.58 -7.00
CA ILE A 19 -15.33 -6.62 -7.04
C ILE A 19 -15.68 -7.73 -6.06
N THR A 20 -15.31 -8.96 -6.39
CA THR A 20 -15.37 -10.10 -5.46
C THR A 20 -13.95 -10.55 -5.14
N VAL A 21 -13.58 -10.50 -3.85
CA VAL A 21 -12.28 -10.92 -3.31
C VAL A 21 -12.55 -12.05 -2.32
N ASP A 22 -11.98 -13.23 -2.55
CA ASP A 22 -12.13 -14.39 -1.66
C ASP A 22 -13.59 -14.72 -1.29
N GLY A 23 -14.51 -14.52 -2.23
CA GLY A 23 -15.95 -14.77 -2.05
C GLY A 23 -16.74 -13.60 -1.45
N HIS A 24 -16.07 -12.53 -1.00
CA HIS A 24 -16.72 -11.32 -0.49
C HIS A 24 -16.81 -10.25 -1.58
N THR A 25 -18.00 -9.67 -1.74
CA THR A 25 -18.27 -8.65 -2.77
C THR A 25 -18.26 -7.26 -2.16
N PHE A 26 -17.53 -6.34 -2.78
CA PHE A 26 -17.42 -4.93 -2.40
C PHE A 26 -17.81 -4.05 -3.57
N SER A 27 -18.62 -3.02 -3.32
CA SER A 27 -18.75 -1.91 -4.27
C SER A 27 -17.48 -1.06 -4.24
N PHE A 28 -17.12 -0.45 -5.37
CA PHE A 28 -16.04 0.52 -5.45
C PHE A 28 -16.54 1.82 -6.05
N ILE A 29 -15.99 2.94 -5.59
CA ILE A 29 -16.35 4.27 -6.08
C ILE A 29 -15.47 4.70 -7.27
N GLN A 30 -14.28 4.12 -7.40
CA GLN A 30 -13.33 4.47 -8.46
C GLN A 30 -12.42 3.28 -8.79
N LYS A 31 -12.01 3.19 -10.07
CA LYS A 31 -11.10 2.17 -10.59
C LYS A 31 -10.09 2.79 -11.54
N ASP A 32 -8.81 2.68 -11.22
CA ASP A 32 -7.72 3.23 -12.04
C ASP A 32 -6.49 2.31 -12.11
N LYS A 33 -5.57 2.64 -13.00
CA LYS A 33 -4.23 2.05 -13.02
C LYS A 33 -3.26 2.95 -12.24
N ARG A 34 -2.62 2.39 -11.21
CA ARG A 34 -1.64 3.08 -10.38
C ARG A 34 -0.28 2.40 -10.43
N ALA A 35 0.78 3.16 -10.24
CA ALA A 35 2.11 2.61 -10.04
C ALA A 35 2.20 2.06 -8.62
N ILE A 36 2.63 0.81 -8.48
CA ILE A 36 2.75 0.13 -7.19
C ILE A 36 4.21 -0.24 -6.96
N THR A 37 4.75 0.18 -5.83
CA THR A 37 6.04 -0.25 -5.26
C THR A 37 5.77 -0.95 -3.92
N MET A 38 6.82 -1.25 -3.15
CA MET A 38 6.71 -2.00 -1.92
C MET A 38 7.70 -1.48 -0.87
N TYR A 39 7.34 -1.64 0.39
CA TYR A 39 8.21 -1.39 1.53
C TYR A 39 7.85 -2.33 2.69
N ASP A 40 8.78 -2.51 3.62
CA ASP A 40 8.51 -2.99 4.96
C ASP A 40 9.25 -2.08 5.95
N GLY A 41 8.67 -1.83 7.12
CA GLY A 41 9.18 -0.80 8.02
C GLY A 41 10.53 -1.14 8.64
N LEU A 42 10.90 -2.43 8.72
CA LEU A 42 12.22 -2.85 9.19
C LEU A 42 13.29 -2.58 8.15
N GLU A 43 13.01 -2.89 6.88
CA GLU A 43 13.92 -2.65 5.78
C GLU A 43 14.17 -1.14 5.58
N CYS A 44 13.15 -0.30 5.77
CA CYS A 44 13.32 1.15 5.82
C CYS A 44 14.32 1.58 6.92
N CYS A 45 14.21 1.00 8.12
CA CYS A 45 15.14 1.29 9.22
C CYS A 45 16.57 0.81 8.91
N LEU A 46 16.72 -0.36 8.31
CA LEU A 46 18.01 -0.96 7.96
C LEU A 46 18.73 -0.16 6.87
N GLN A 47 18.00 0.30 5.84
CA GLN A 47 18.56 1.11 4.77
C GLN A 47 18.86 2.54 5.21
N GLY A 48 18.02 3.11 6.08
CA GLY A 48 18.19 4.47 6.60
C GLY A 48 19.19 4.59 7.75
N GLY A 49 19.48 3.50 8.46
CA GLY A 49 20.41 3.49 9.60
C GLY A 49 19.96 4.35 10.78
N CYS A 50 18.64 4.58 10.95
CA CYS A 50 18.11 5.55 11.91
C CYS A 50 17.93 5.02 13.35
N HIS A 51 17.99 3.70 13.57
CA HIS A 51 17.91 3.10 14.92
C HIS A 51 18.95 1.99 15.09
N ASN A 52 19.42 1.79 16.32
CA ASN A 52 20.29 0.70 16.73
C ASN A 52 19.87 0.17 18.13
N PRO A 53 19.24 -1.02 18.24
CA PRO A 53 18.99 -2.00 17.18
C PRO A 53 17.94 -1.52 16.15
N PRO A 54 17.93 -2.08 14.93
CA PRO A 54 16.90 -1.81 13.94
C PRO A 54 15.50 -2.20 14.43
N ILE A 55 14.49 -1.40 14.06
CA ILE A 55 13.09 -1.60 14.46
C ILE A 55 12.16 -1.57 13.25
N ASN A 56 10.96 -2.13 13.40
CA ASN A 56 9.87 -1.90 12.44
C ASN A 56 9.26 -0.52 12.69
N HIS A 57 9.29 0.38 11.70
CA HIS A 57 8.70 1.72 11.84
C HIS A 57 7.17 1.68 11.89
N ASN A 58 6.62 2.70 12.56
CA ASN A 58 5.20 3.02 12.43
C ASN A 58 4.98 3.84 11.16
N THR A 59 3.81 3.64 10.57
CA THR A 59 3.28 4.45 9.47
C THR A 59 2.96 5.87 9.95
N ALA A 60 2.69 6.80 9.02
CA ALA A 60 2.24 8.15 9.32
C ALA A 60 0.96 8.21 10.17
N SER A 61 0.10 7.19 10.12
CA SER A 61 -1.08 7.07 10.99
C SER A 61 -0.78 6.59 12.41
N GLY A 62 0.46 6.19 12.70
CA GLY A 62 0.92 5.77 14.03
C GLY A 62 0.86 4.27 14.31
N ILE A 63 0.28 3.46 13.41
CA ILE A 63 0.27 1.99 13.54
C ILE A 63 1.53 1.36 12.93
N PRO A 64 2.02 0.21 13.43
CA PRO A 64 3.18 -0.49 12.87
C PRO A 64 2.99 -0.83 11.38
N ALA A 65 4.07 -0.69 10.59
CA ALA A 65 4.10 -1.12 9.20
C ALA A 65 3.87 -2.63 9.11
N GLN A 66 2.86 -3.06 8.34
CA GLN A 66 2.47 -4.46 8.16
C GLN A 66 1.63 -4.62 6.89
N ARG A 67 1.43 -5.87 6.45
CA ARG A 67 0.52 -6.21 5.36
C ARG A 67 -0.89 -5.65 5.57
N GLY A 68 -1.53 -5.29 4.46
CA GLY A 68 -2.84 -4.65 4.46
C GLY A 68 -2.76 -3.13 4.63
N LEU A 69 -1.57 -2.55 4.71
CA LEU A 69 -1.36 -1.10 4.71
C LEU A 69 -0.73 -0.65 3.39
N VAL A 70 -0.99 0.60 3.02
CA VAL A 70 -0.37 1.22 1.84
C VAL A 70 0.00 2.68 2.15
N ALA A 71 1.11 3.14 1.60
CA ALA A 71 1.49 4.54 1.66
C ALA A 71 1.03 5.28 0.39
N SER A 72 0.42 6.45 0.57
CA SER A 72 0.00 7.33 -0.53
C SER A 72 0.94 8.52 -0.68
N TYR A 73 0.89 9.19 -1.84
CA TYR A 73 1.56 10.46 -2.03
C TYR A 73 1.08 11.52 -1.02
N GLY A 74 2.03 12.23 -0.40
CA GLY A 74 1.77 13.36 0.48
C GLY A 74 2.06 14.68 -0.22
N PHE A 75 1.05 15.55 -0.32
CA PHE A 75 1.23 16.91 -0.80
C PHE A 75 1.96 17.75 0.24
N ARG A 76 2.88 18.59 -0.23
CA ARG A 76 3.57 19.58 0.59
C ARG A 76 3.42 20.96 -0.01
N TYR A 77 3.20 21.97 0.84
CA TYR A 77 3.15 23.37 0.47
C TYR A 77 4.11 24.14 1.39
N ASN A 78 5.07 24.88 0.82
CA ASN A 78 6.14 25.56 1.56
C ASN A 78 6.87 24.64 2.56
N GLY A 79 7.17 23.41 2.13
CA GLY A 79 7.85 22.40 2.96
C GLY A 79 6.96 21.68 3.98
N LYS A 80 5.74 22.19 4.25
CA LYS A 80 4.80 21.62 5.22
C LYS A 80 3.86 20.62 4.56
N PHE A 81 3.54 19.53 5.28
CA PHE A 81 2.54 18.57 4.85
C PHE A 81 1.17 19.24 4.74
N ALA A 82 0.50 19.07 3.60
CA ALA A 82 -0.78 19.71 3.27
C ALA A 82 -1.92 18.71 3.05
N GLY A 83 -1.62 17.41 2.91
CA GLY A 83 -2.61 16.36 2.70
C GLY A 83 -2.03 15.19 1.91
N THR A 84 -2.89 14.25 1.49
CA THR A 84 -2.51 13.09 0.68
C THR A 84 -3.34 12.96 -0.58
N ALA A 85 -2.79 12.32 -1.61
CA ALA A 85 -3.52 11.99 -2.84
C ALA A 85 -4.69 11.01 -2.59
N LEU A 86 -4.54 10.11 -1.62
CA LEU A 86 -5.63 9.36 -1.01
C LEU A 86 -5.63 9.62 0.50
N PRO A 87 -6.73 10.09 1.10
CA PRO A 87 -6.82 10.30 2.56
C PRO A 87 -6.41 9.07 3.36
N LEU A 88 -5.76 9.27 4.50
CA LEU A 88 -5.51 8.18 5.45
C LEU A 88 -6.86 7.59 5.90
N GLY A 89 -6.99 6.26 5.91
CA GLY A 89 -8.24 5.55 6.12
C GLY A 89 -8.97 5.11 4.85
N THR A 90 -8.52 5.56 3.67
CA THR A 90 -9.08 5.08 2.38
C THR A 90 -8.92 3.56 2.28
N ILE A 91 -10.01 2.86 1.99
CA ILE A 91 -10.02 1.41 1.78
C ILE A 91 -9.95 1.13 0.29
N LEU A 92 -9.04 0.25 -0.11
CA LEU A 92 -8.84 -0.10 -1.52
C LEU A 92 -8.45 -1.56 -1.71
N PHE A 93 -8.58 -2.04 -2.94
CA PHE A 93 -8.03 -3.31 -3.39
C PHE A 93 -7.00 -3.07 -4.49
N ILE A 94 -5.82 -3.67 -4.36
CA ILE A 94 -4.74 -3.61 -5.36
C ILE A 94 -4.58 -4.97 -6.01
N GLU A 95 -4.71 -5.04 -7.34
CA GLU A 95 -4.50 -6.27 -8.07
C GLU A 95 -3.09 -6.83 -7.86
N GLY A 96 -3.01 -8.07 -7.37
CA GLY A 96 -1.78 -8.77 -7.05
C GLY A 96 -1.36 -8.67 -5.59
N TYR A 97 -1.85 -7.68 -4.82
CA TYR A 97 -1.49 -7.43 -3.42
C TYR A 97 -2.69 -7.74 -2.54
N GLY A 98 -3.79 -7.01 -2.71
CA GLY A 98 -5.09 -7.31 -2.16
C GLY A 98 -5.71 -6.13 -1.41
N LEU A 99 -6.57 -6.43 -0.43
CA LEU A 99 -7.26 -5.40 0.35
C LEU A 99 -6.27 -4.65 1.23
N ALA A 100 -6.40 -3.32 1.26
CA ALA A 100 -5.50 -2.45 1.99
C ALA A 100 -6.19 -1.17 2.49
N VAL A 101 -5.60 -0.58 3.52
CA VAL A 101 -5.96 0.74 4.05
C VAL A 101 -4.79 1.69 3.84
N VAL A 102 -5.07 2.90 3.33
CA VAL A 102 -4.07 3.96 3.26
C VAL A 102 -3.74 4.42 4.69
N ALA A 103 -2.54 4.14 5.16
CA ALA A 103 -2.14 4.41 6.54
C ALA A 103 -0.82 5.18 6.63
N ASP A 104 -0.13 5.38 5.51
CA ASP A 104 1.19 5.98 5.46
C ASP A 104 1.34 6.98 4.30
N VAL A 105 2.48 7.68 4.29
CA VAL A 105 2.87 8.64 3.28
C VAL A 105 4.25 8.30 2.73
N HIS A 106 4.37 8.02 1.44
CA HIS A 106 5.66 7.65 0.85
C HIS A 106 6.57 8.85 0.58
N GLY A 107 7.88 8.59 0.53
CA GLY A 107 8.92 9.60 0.30
C GLY A 107 9.08 10.07 -1.16
N ASN A 108 8.42 9.44 -2.14
CA ASN A 108 8.48 9.91 -3.52
C ASN A 108 7.68 11.22 -3.70
N HIS A 109 8.36 12.30 -4.09
CA HIS A 109 7.80 13.65 -4.25
C HIS A 109 7.48 14.04 -5.70
N SER A 110 7.60 13.13 -6.66
CA SER A 110 7.36 13.41 -8.09
C SER A 110 6.26 12.56 -8.73
N ASP A 111 5.78 11.52 -8.06
CA ASP A 111 4.77 10.60 -8.59
C ASP A 111 3.56 10.50 -7.64
N SER A 112 2.55 11.34 -7.89
CA SER A 112 1.30 11.34 -7.10
C SER A 112 0.38 10.15 -7.36
N ASN A 113 0.70 9.35 -8.38
CA ASN A 113 -0.03 8.14 -8.72
C ASN A 113 0.61 6.88 -8.10
N LEU A 114 1.77 7.01 -7.45
CA LEU A 114 2.45 5.92 -6.77
C LEU A 114 1.71 5.52 -5.49
N LEU A 115 1.71 4.21 -5.23
CA LEU A 115 1.34 3.63 -3.95
C LEU A 115 2.44 2.65 -3.53
N ASP A 116 2.85 2.71 -2.27
CA ASP A 116 3.79 1.75 -1.69
C ASP A 116 3.01 0.72 -0.87
N ALA A 117 2.95 -0.53 -1.37
CA ALA A 117 2.31 -1.63 -0.66
C ALA A 117 3.18 -2.09 0.51
N CYS A 118 2.62 -2.10 1.72
CA CYS A 118 3.37 -2.47 2.92
C CYS A 118 3.41 -3.99 3.09
N TYR A 119 4.55 -4.50 3.52
CA TYR A 119 4.75 -5.90 3.86
C TYR A 119 5.16 -6.02 5.33
N ASP A 120 5.08 -7.25 5.86
CA ASP A 120 5.49 -7.49 7.24
C ASP A 120 7.01 -7.37 7.36
N ALA A 121 7.47 -6.99 8.55
CA ALA A 121 8.88 -6.74 8.82
C ALA A 121 9.78 -7.92 8.37
N GLY A 122 10.74 -7.63 7.48
CA GLY A 122 11.70 -8.62 6.99
C GLY A 122 11.24 -9.50 5.82
N GLU A 123 10.00 -9.35 5.35
CA GLU A 123 9.52 -10.11 4.19
C GLU A 123 10.23 -9.73 2.89
N ILE A 124 10.64 -8.46 2.73
CA ILE A 124 11.40 -8.04 1.55
C ILE A 124 12.80 -8.63 1.62
N ARG A 125 13.49 -8.45 2.76
CA ARG A 125 14.87 -8.93 2.94
C ARG A 125 15.01 -10.44 2.84
N SER A 126 14.03 -11.19 3.33
CA SER A 126 14.01 -12.66 3.21
C SER A 126 13.77 -13.15 1.78
N GLY A 127 13.40 -12.26 0.85
CA GLY A 127 13.05 -12.62 -0.52
C GLY A 127 11.68 -13.28 -0.66
N ALA A 128 10.87 -13.31 0.41
CA ALA A 128 9.49 -13.78 0.35
C ALA A 128 8.64 -12.90 -0.59
N VAL A 129 8.93 -11.61 -0.64
CA VAL A 129 8.26 -10.61 -1.49
C VAL A 129 9.20 -10.18 -2.61
N THR A 130 8.73 -10.29 -3.85
CA THR A 130 9.54 -10.02 -5.06
C THR A 130 8.85 -9.06 -6.03
N TRP A 131 7.94 -8.22 -5.52
CA TRP A 131 6.97 -7.47 -6.32
C TRP A 131 7.62 -6.56 -7.37
N GLY A 132 8.59 -5.72 -6.96
CA GLY A 132 9.22 -4.69 -7.79
C GLY A 132 8.23 -3.63 -8.32
N LYS A 133 8.67 -2.51 -8.92
CA LYS A 133 7.73 -1.48 -9.42
C LYS A 133 6.86 -2.04 -10.56
N ARG A 134 5.52 -1.97 -10.43
CA ARG A 134 4.56 -2.41 -11.46
C ARG A 134 3.32 -1.52 -11.54
N THR A 135 2.74 -1.37 -12.72
CA THR A 135 1.44 -0.72 -12.89
C THR A 135 0.32 -1.75 -12.71
N LYS A 136 -0.59 -1.51 -11.77
CA LYS A 136 -1.70 -2.42 -11.44
C LYS A 136 -3.03 -1.68 -11.33
N ARG A 137 -4.12 -2.43 -11.48
CA ARG A 137 -5.46 -1.90 -11.22
C ARG A 137 -5.65 -1.74 -9.71
N VAL A 138 -6.20 -0.59 -9.32
CA VAL A 138 -6.57 -0.24 -7.96
C VAL A 138 -8.05 0.14 -7.95
N TYR A 139 -8.77 -0.43 -6.99
CA TYR A 139 -10.20 -0.22 -6.78
C TYR A 139 -10.35 0.51 -5.46
N ILE A 140 -10.80 1.76 -5.49
CA ILE A 140 -11.08 2.54 -4.27
C ILE A 140 -12.47 2.13 -3.79
N ILE A 141 -12.53 1.45 -2.65
CA ILE A 141 -13.75 0.90 -2.08
C ILE A 141 -14.50 2.00 -1.32
N SER A 142 -13.80 2.72 -0.45
CA SER A 142 -14.35 3.85 0.30
C SER A 142 -13.28 4.86 0.68
N ILE A 143 -13.72 6.10 0.86
CA ILE A 143 -12.96 7.18 1.51
C ILE A 143 -13.53 7.39 2.93
N PRO A 144 -12.71 7.85 3.89
CA PRO A 144 -13.16 8.17 5.25
C PRO A 144 -14.10 9.38 5.33
#